data_AF-A0A1W9L8S5-F1
#
_entry.id   AF-A0A1W9L8S5-F1
#
_cell.length_a   1.000
_cell.length_b   1.000
_cell.length_c   1.000
_cell.angle_alpha   90.00
_cell.angle_beta   90.00
_cell.angle_gamma   90.00
#
_symmetry.space_group_name_H-M   'P 1'
#
loop_
_entity.id
_entity.type
_entity.pdbx_description
1 polymer ?
#
loop_
_entity_poly.entity_id
_entity_poly.type
_entity_poly.pdbx_seq_one_letter_code
_entity_poly.pdbx_strand_id
1 'polypeptide(L)'
;MSSEKGKIFLKFMVRAMVYGLKHISKQILGADVATDLYKEWQKAAEEVRQKQEEVSQEERIARLEGAARLLPQEARAIAGEVIVEIRQQGQPVPDEQANMVLDLASTVPALIRERTQATLRQARNRGTALHAALPIGEGFDRIAHNAFYQSLFPCWRLRFHAGEAIPHRIPTCHFVQLLGIGGFGEVWEVRHPYLPDHFAVKFCQDELSAKVLKREAQALIALSCKLPQHPNIAQLLELQLDQEPYWLAFELVTGGTLEALLRTGPLSWAESLKMFRPLVVAMTAVHEAGIVHRDLKPANILLTVNNVPKIADFGIGKVLADNETEQRQTRTRFTSLGYGSVGYMSEEQMAGETAHPADDTFALGVLLWQMLSGSLQPPPRHLRRLVGKLNIPQPVQELIVSCVDEPRSERPQKARVLLAVLESLAQNRQKSVIRQPVTPEPQSVVAGATFCDKLKDGSDVPEMVLISAGKFMMGS
;
A
#
# COMPACT_ATOMS: atom_id res chain seq x y z
N MET A 1 29.57 5.90 -6.76
CA MET A 1 28.95 7.16 -6.27
C MET A 1 27.61 6.94 -5.54
N SER A 2 26.65 6.17 -6.08
CA SER A 2 25.35 5.95 -5.39
C SER A 2 25.45 5.13 -4.09
N SER A 3 26.34 4.12 -4.02
CA SER A 3 26.55 3.32 -2.79
C SER A 3 27.06 4.18 -1.63
N GLU A 4 28.00 5.10 -1.88
CA GLU A 4 28.63 5.90 -0.83
C GLU A 4 27.66 6.88 -0.15
N LYS A 5 26.77 7.51 -0.93
CA LYS A 5 25.69 8.35 -0.38
C LYS A 5 24.75 7.55 0.51
N GLY A 6 24.43 6.31 0.11
CA GLY A 6 23.66 5.39 0.92
C GLY A 6 24.31 5.04 2.25
N LYS A 7 25.63 4.77 2.23
CA LYS A 7 26.40 4.52 3.46
C LYS A 7 26.35 5.72 4.40
N ILE A 8 26.50 6.94 3.89
CA ILE A 8 26.43 8.17 4.70
C ILE A 8 25.09 8.25 5.43
N PHE A 9 23.97 8.03 4.73
CA PHE A 9 22.64 8.02 5.34
C PHE A 9 22.53 6.97 6.44
N LEU A 10 22.96 5.73 6.15
CA LEU A 10 22.91 4.64 7.11
C LEU A 10 23.78 4.92 8.34
N LYS A 11 24.97 5.51 8.18
CA LYS A 11 25.83 5.91 9.32
C LYS A 11 25.12 6.91 10.23
N PHE A 12 24.34 7.86 9.70
CA PHE A 12 23.53 8.77 10.53
C PHE A 12 22.43 8.02 11.30
N MET A 13 21.69 7.15 10.62
CA MET A 13 20.66 6.32 11.25
C MET A 13 21.24 5.47 12.39
N VAL A 14 22.38 4.79 12.16
CA VAL A 14 23.02 3.94 13.17
C VAL A 14 23.47 4.76 14.38
N ARG A 15 24.10 5.92 14.18
CA ARG A 15 24.48 6.80 15.31
C ARG A 15 23.26 7.20 16.13
N ALA A 16 22.18 7.61 15.46
CA ALA A 16 20.93 7.96 16.12
C ALA A 16 20.32 6.78 16.91
N MET A 17 20.37 5.56 16.37
CA MET A 17 19.94 4.34 17.07
C MET A 17 20.79 4.06 18.32
N VAL A 18 22.12 4.15 18.22
CA VAL A 18 23.02 3.94 19.38
C VAL A 18 22.73 4.96 20.47
N TYR A 19 22.44 6.21 20.13
CA TYR A 19 22.10 7.24 21.12
C TYR A 19 20.71 7.08 21.72
N GLY A 20 19.70 6.72 20.92
CA GLY A 20 18.33 6.48 21.39
C GLY A 20 18.22 5.26 22.31
N LEU A 21 19.00 4.20 22.06
CA LEU A 21 18.94 2.97 22.86
C LEU A 21 19.71 3.02 24.19
N LYS A 22 20.29 4.16 24.58
CA LYS A 22 21.08 4.30 25.83
C LYS A 22 20.30 3.94 27.10
N HIS A 23 18.96 3.99 27.05
CA HIS A 23 18.09 3.81 28.22
C HIS A 23 17.20 2.56 28.18
N ILE A 24 17.25 1.74 27.12
CA ILE A 24 16.37 0.56 26.99
C ILE A 24 17.03 -0.66 27.67
N SER A 25 16.44 -1.13 28.77
CA SER A 25 16.99 -2.24 29.56
C SER A 25 16.46 -3.62 29.14
N LYS A 26 17.41 -4.45 28.69
CA LYS A 26 17.64 -5.90 28.93
C LYS A 26 16.64 -7.01 28.60
N GLN A 27 15.36 -6.81 28.43
CA GLN A 27 14.46 -7.88 27.95
C GLN A 27 13.41 -7.18 27.08
N ILE A 28 12.92 -7.77 25.99
CA ILE A 28 11.51 -8.17 25.88
C ILE A 28 11.21 -8.28 24.37
N LEU A 29 10.63 -9.40 23.94
CA LEU A 29 9.93 -9.54 22.67
C LEU A 29 8.44 -9.35 22.99
N GLY A 30 7.85 -8.20 22.68
CA GLY A 30 6.46 -7.93 23.03
C GLY A 30 5.95 -6.58 22.55
N ALA A 31 4.62 -6.41 22.58
CA ALA A 31 3.94 -5.26 21.99
C ALA A 31 4.28 -3.90 22.63
N ASP A 32 4.60 -3.92 23.93
CA ASP A 32 4.92 -2.71 24.70
C ASP A 32 6.26 -2.09 24.27
N VAL A 33 7.24 -2.92 23.88
CA VAL A 33 8.58 -2.46 23.47
C VAL A 33 8.53 -1.67 22.17
N ALA A 34 7.69 -2.04 21.22
CA ALA A 34 7.57 -1.26 19.98
C ALA A 34 7.00 0.13 20.22
N THR A 35 6.14 0.28 21.22
CA THR A 35 5.59 1.58 21.61
C THR A 35 6.67 2.45 22.24
N ASP A 36 7.55 1.86 23.06
CA ASP A 36 8.66 2.56 23.69
C ASP A 36 9.76 2.91 22.67
N LEU A 37 10.14 1.96 21.80
CA LEU A 37 11.05 2.21 20.67
C LEU A 37 10.51 3.32 19.77
N TYR A 38 9.22 3.30 19.45
CA TYR A 38 8.60 4.34 18.63
C TYR A 38 8.78 5.74 19.23
N LYS A 39 8.64 5.89 20.56
CA LYS A 39 8.88 7.17 21.24
C LYS A 39 10.34 7.58 21.18
N GLU A 40 11.27 6.65 21.45
CA GLU A 40 12.71 6.93 21.36
C GLU A 40 13.13 7.34 19.93
N TRP A 41 12.48 6.77 18.92
CA TRP A 41 12.72 7.10 17.52
C TRP A 41 12.27 8.50 17.12
N GLN A 42 11.42 9.18 17.89
CA GLN A 42 11.05 10.57 17.59
C GLN A 42 12.28 11.49 17.61
N LYS A 43 13.09 11.40 18.67
CA LYS A 43 14.29 12.23 18.81
C LYS A 43 15.39 11.83 17.83
N ALA A 44 15.61 10.51 17.68
CA ALA A 44 16.57 9.98 16.72
C ALA A 44 16.25 10.41 15.28
N ALA A 45 14.96 10.39 14.91
CA ALA A 45 14.51 10.83 13.60
C ALA A 45 14.69 12.33 13.38
N GLU A 46 14.49 13.15 14.42
CA GLU A 46 14.74 14.59 14.34
C GLU A 46 16.22 14.89 14.03
N GLU A 47 17.15 14.20 14.68
CA GLU A 47 18.59 14.35 14.44
C GLU A 47 18.97 13.95 13.00
N VAL A 48 18.45 12.82 12.52
CA VAL A 48 18.67 12.38 11.12
C VAL A 48 18.08 13.38 10.14
N ARG A 49 16.86 13.88 10.39
CA ARG A 49 16.22 14.91 9.56
C ARG A 49 17.08 16.15 9.45
N GLN A 50 17.56 16.70 10.58
CA GLN A 50 18.40 17.91 10.60
C GLN A 50 19.66 17.71 9.72
N LYS A 51 20.30 16.53 9.80
CA LYS A 51 21.46 16.20 8.96
C LYS A 51 21.14 16.01 7.47
N GLN A 52 19.92 15.60 7.15
CA GLN A 52 19.47 15.59 5.75
C GLN A 52 19.10 17.00 5.27
N GLU A 53 18.60 17.87 6.14
CA GLU A 53 18.22 19.23 5.80
C GLU A 53 19.42 20.14 5.45
N GLU A 54 20.62 19.78 5.91
CA GLU A 54 21.91 20.44 5.58
C GLU A 54 22.34 20.25 4.10
N VAL A 55 21.74 19.31 3.35
CA VAL A 55 22.08 19.04 1.95
C VAL A 55 20.92 19.34 0.99
N SER A 56 21.23 19.44 -0.31
CA SER A 56 20.23 19.66 -1.36
C SER A 56 19.19 18.54 -1.41
N GLN A 57 18.00 18.84 -1.92
CA GLN A 57 16.91 17.86 -2.00
C GLN A 57 17.28 16.66 -2.90
N GLU A 58 18.04 16.89 -3.98
CA GLU A 58 18.57 15.82 -4.85
C GLU A 58 19.53 14.91 -4.09
N GLU A 59 20.38 15.48 -3.24
CA GLU A 59 21.30 14.72 -2.41
C GLU A 59 20.55 13.84 -1.39
N ARG A 60 19.49 14.37 -0.77
CA ARG A 60 18.61 13.59 0.14
C ARG A 60 18.02 12.37 -0.57
N ILE A 61 17.48 12.56 -1.78
CA ILE A 61 16.94 11.47 -2.60
C ILE A 61 18.04 10.45 -2.93
N ALA A 62 19.21 10.92 -3.39
CA ALA A 62 20.31 10.03 -3.75
C ALA A 62 20.84 9.21 -2.57
N ARG A 63 20.83 9.80 -1.36
CA ARG A 63 21.14 9.12 -0.10
C ARG A 63 20.13 8.03 0.24
N LEU A 64 18.83 8.34 0.17
CA LEU A 64 17.76 7.36 0.40
C LEU A 64 17.82 6.22 -0.62
N GLU A 65 17.91 6.51 -1.92
CA GLU A 65 18.00 5.48 -2.96
C GLU A 65 19.28 4.64 -2.86
N GLY A 66 20.40 5.26 -2.47
CA GLY A 66 21.65 4.56 -2.20
C GLY A 66 21.51 3.60 -1.01
N ALA A 67 20.89 4.05 0.07
CA ALA A 67 20.68 3.24 1.27
C ALA A 67 19.68 2.09 1.02
N ALA A 68 18.64 2.35 0.20
CA ALA A 68 17.65 1.34 -0.18
C ALA A 68 18.26 0.20 -1.02
N ARG A 69 19.42 0.39 -1.66
CA ARG A 69 20.10 -0.65 -2.46
C ARG A 69 21.05 -1.53 -1.65
N LEU A 70 21.34 -1.16 -0.40
CA LEU A 70 22.23 -1.94 0.45
C LEU A 70 21.60 -3.29 0.78
N LEU A 71 22.44 -4.33 0.77
CA LEU A 71 22.09 -5.64 1.30
C LEU A 71 22.05 -5.61 2.83
N PRO A 72 21.24 -6.46 3.49
CA PRO A 72 21.19 -6.51 4.95
C PRO A 72 22.56 -6.73 5.61
N GLN A 73 23.42 -7.56 4.98
CA GLN A 73 24.77 -7.83 5.45
C GLN A 73 25.71 -6.62 5.34
N GLU A 74 25.60 -5.84 4.26
CA GLU A 74 26.36 -4.59 4.09
C GLU A 74 25.92 -3.56 5.13
N ALA A 75 24.61 -3.44 5.35
CA ALA A 75 24.07 -2.53 6.36
C ALA A 75 24.53 -2.90 7.78
N ARG A 76 24.56 -4.21 8.08
CA ARG A 76 25.12 -4.74 9.34
C ARG A 76 26.61 -4.40 9.48
N ALA A 77 27.40 -4.57 8.42
CA ALA A 77 28.83 -4.25 8.44
C ALA A 77 29.09 -2.75 8.71
N ILE A 78 28.35 -1.87 8.02
CA ILE A 78 28.42 -0.41 8.23
C ILE A 78 28.06 -0.05 9.67
N ALA A 79 27.04 -0.69 10.24
CA ALA A 79 26.67 -0.47 11.63
C ALA A 79 27.79 -0.89 12.60
N GLY A 80 28.50 -1.99 12.31
CA GLY A 80 29.67 -2.44 13.07
C GLY A 80 30.81 -1.42 13.05
N GLU A 81 31.12 -0.84 11.89
CA GLU A 81 32.11 0.24 11.77
C GLU A 81 31.75 1.44 12.67
N VAL A 82 30.51 1.89 12.62
CA VAL A 82 30.03 3.04 13.42
C VAL A 82 30.10 2.76 14.92
N ILE A 83 29.77 1.54 15.35
CA ILE A 83 29.87 1.15 16.76
C ILE A 83 31.33 1.20 17.24
N VAL A 84 32.27 0.72 16.41
CA VAL A 84 33.71 0.79 16.70
C VAL A 84 34.16 2.25 16.80
N GLU A 85 33.75 3.11 15.87
CA GLU A 85 34.04 4.56 15.90
C GLU A 85 33.53 5.21 17.21
N ILE A 86 32.30 4.91 17.63
CA ILE A 86 31.70 5.47 18.87
C ILE A 86 32.47 4.98 20.11
N ARG A 87 32.86 3.70 20.16
CA ARG A 87 33.67 3.14 21.25
C ARG A 87 35.04 3.81 21.33
N GLN A 88 35.68 4.07 20.18
CA GLN A 88 36.97 4.76 20.11
C GLN A 88 36.89 6.22 20.60
N GLN A 89 35.73 6.87 20.47
CA GLN A 89 35.46 8.21 21.02
C GLN A 89 35.20 8.21 22.54
N GLY A 90 35.40 7.08 23.21
CA GLY A 90 35.25 6.96 24.67
C GLY A 90 33.82 6.77 25.16
N GLN A 91 32.86 6.52 24.27
CA GLN A 91 31.48 6.23 24.68
C GLN A 91 31.25 4.73 24.87
N PRO A 92 30.74 4.27 26.03
CA PRO A 92 30.45 2.86 26.24
C PRO A 92 29.22 2.45 25.41
N VAL A 93 29.39 1.41 24.60
CA VAL A 93 28.29 0.73 23.89
C VAL A 93 28.37 -0.75 24.27
N PRO A 94 27.55 -1.22 25.23
CA PRO A 94 27.53 -2.63 25.63
C PRO A 94 27.31 -3.57 24.45
N ASP A 95 27.87 -4.78 24.48
CA ASP A 95 27.77 -5.74 23.36
C ASP A 95 26.32 -6.13 23.03
N GLU A 96 25.46 -6.19 24.04
CA GLU A 96 24.02 -6.44 23.86
C GLU A 96 23.35 -5.33 23.04
N GLN A 97 23.63 -4.06 23.39
CA GLN A 97 23.15 -2.90 22.64
C GLN A 97 23.72 -2.90 21.22
N ALA A 98 25.01 -3.21 21.07
CA ALA A 98 25.66 -3.30 19.77
C ALA A 98 24.99 -4.35 18.88
N ASN A 99 24.73 -5.56 19.40
CA ASN A 99 24.06 -6.63 18.66
C ASN A 99 22.64 -6.25 18.25
N MET A 100 21.89 -5.57 19.12
CA MET A 100 20.56 -5.06 18.77
C MET A 100 20.62 -4.04 17.64
N VAL A 101 21.55 -3.08 17.70
CA VAL A 101 21.74 -2.08 16.63
C VAL A 101 22.15 -2.73 15.31
N LEU A 102 23.04 -3.73 15.33
CA LEU A 102 23.43 -4.48 14.15
C LEU A 102 22.24 -5.15 13.47
N ASP A 103 21.36 -5.78 14.27
CA ASP A 103 20.15 -6.43 13.77
C ASP A 103 19.15 -5.41 13.22
N LEU A 104 18.87 -4.33 13.95
CA LEU A 104 17.97 -3.26 13.51
C LEU A 104 18.48 -2.58 12.23
N ALA A 105 19.77 -2.27 12.15
CA ALA A 105 20.37 -1.62 10.99
C ALA A 105 20.25 -2.48 9.72
N SER A 106 20.29 -3.81 9.86
CA SER A 106 20.14 -4.73 8.72
C SER A 106 18.77 -4.64 8.03
N THR A 107 17.75 -4.11 8.74
CA THR A 107 16.37 -3.99 8.22
C THR A 107 16.09 -2.63 7.58
N VAL A 108 16.89 -1.60 7.92
CA VAL A 108 16.74 -0.22 7.42
C VAL A 108 16.68 -0.13 5.90
N PRO A 109 17.54 -0.80 5.11
CA PRO A 109 17.43 -0.75 3.65
C PRO A 109 16.06 -1.19 3.12
N ALA A 110 15.47 -2.22 3.73
CA ALA A 110 14.17 -2.73 3.33
C ALA A 110 13.04 -1.76 3.69
N LEU A 111 13.10 -1.12 4.86
CA LEU A 111 12.15 -0.07 5.25
C LEU A 111 12.23 1.15 4.31
N ILE A 112 13.44 1.57 3.93
CA ILE A 112 13.59 2.67 2.97
C ILE A 112 12.98 2.29 1.61
N ARG A 113 13.22 1.06 1.11
CA ARG A 113 12.59 0.59 -0.14
C ARG A 113 11.07 0.63 -0.04
N GLU A 114 10.52 0.07 1.04
CA GLU A 114 9.09 0.03 1.28
C GLU A 114 8.44 1.43 1.26
N ARG A 115 9.08 2.42 1.91
CA ARG A 115 8.54 3.79 2.00
C ARG A 115 8.77 4.64 0.75
N THR A 116 9.79 4.34 -0.05
CA THR A 116 10.24 5.25 -1.14
C THR A 116 10.09 4.68 -2.54
N GLN A 117 10.29 3.38 -2.76
CA GLN A 117 10.51 2.82 -4.09
C GLN A 117 9.31 3.01 -5.02
N ALA A 118 8.11 2.67 -4.54
CA ALA A 118 6.89 2.82 -5.32
C ALA A 118 6.62 4.29 -5.66
N THR A 119 6.75 5.18 -4.69
CA THR A 119 6.51 6.62 -4.84
C THR A 119 7.48 7.24 -5.84
N LEU A 120 8.79 6.94 -5.73
CA LEU A 120 9.80 7.45 -6.65
C LEU A 120 9.63 6.88 -8.06
N ARG A 121 9.22 5.61 -8.21
CA ARG A 121 8.88 5.04 -9.52
C ARG A 121 7.69 5.76 -10.15
N GLN A 122 6.62 6.01 -9.38
CA GLN A 122 5.45 6.74 -9.87
C GLN A 122 5.81 8.17 -10.27
N ALA A 123 6.65 8.85 -9.49
CA ALA A 123 7.10 10.21 -9.81
C ALA A 123 7.88 10.24 -11.14
N ARG A 124 8.79 9.27 -11.36
CA ARG A 124 9.49 9.10 -12.64
C ARG A 124 8.53 8.87 -13.80
N ASN A 125 7.56 7.96 -13.63
CA ASN A 125 6.59 7.63 -14.67
C ASN A 125 5.72 8.83 -15.05
N ARG A 126 5.39 9.71 -14.10
CA ARG A 126 4.59 10.92 -14.34
C ARG A 126 5.43 12.14 -14.73
N GLY A 127 6.77 12.05 -14.66
CA GLY A 127 7.65 13.18 -14.88
C GLY A 127 7.56 14.27 -13.79
N THR A 128 7.15 13.90 -12.56
CA THR A 128 7.09 14.84 -11.44
C THR A 128 8.42 14.87 -10.67
N ALA A 129 8.70 15.98 -9.99
CA ALA A 129 9.93 16.13 -9.22
C ALA A 129 9.97 15.12 -8.06
N LEU A 130 11.06 14.34 -7.98
CA LEU A 130 11.19 13.25 -7.00
C LEU A 130 11.10 13.73 -5.54
N HIS A 131 11.69 14.89 -5.26
CA HIS A 131 11.67 15.50 -3.93
C HIS A 131 10.29 16.00 -3.53
N ALA A 132 9.41 16.29 -4.49
CA ALA A 132 8.03 16.70 -4.22
C ALA A 132 7.12 15.51 -3.93
N ALA A 133 7.55 14.29 -4.29
CA ALA A 133 6.78 13.07 -4.07
C ALA A 133 7.04 12.43 -2.69
N LEU A 134 8.16 12.77 -2.03
CA LEU A 134 8.46 12.27 -0.69
C LEU A 134 8.35 13.40 0.34
N PRO A 135 7.96 13.12 1.61
CA PRO A 135 7.86 14.12 2.67
C PRO A 135 9.24 14.55 3.20
N ILE A 136 10.10 15.03 2.31
CA ILE A 136 11.48 15.47 2.56
C ILE A 136 11.84 16.77 1.82
N GLY A 137 10.95 17.23 0.93
CA GLY A 137 11.07 18.46 0.17
C GLY A 137 10.31 19.63 0.80
N GLU A 138 10.57 20.85 0.34
CA GLU A 138 10.02 22.09 0.91
C GLU A 138 8.49 22.23 0.90
N GLY A 139 7.78 21.41 0.12
CA GLY A 139 6.31 21.42 0.04
C GLY A 139 5.59 20.73 1.22
N PHE A 140 6.32 20.17 2.18
CA PHE A 140 5.76 19.44 3.32
C PHE A 140 6.04 20.17 4.64
N ASP A 141 5.12 20.03 5.58
CA ASP A 141 5.32 20.59 6.92
C ASP A 141 6.31 19.74 7.74
N ARG A 142 6.75 20.32 8.87
CA ARG A 142 7.72 19.67 9.76
C ARG A 142 7.18 18.37 10.38
N ILE A 143 5.86 18.26 10.55
CA ILE A 143 5.23 17.06 11.12
C ILE A 143 5.37 15.90 10.13
N ALA A 144 5.10 16.14 8.85
CA ALA A 144 5.26 15.18 7.77
C ALA A 144 6.72 14.74 7.60
N HIS A 145 7.68 15.68 7.69
CA HIS A 145 9.11 15.34 7.66
C HIS A 145 9.49 14.41 8.82
N ASN A 146 9.13 14.78 10.04
CA ASN A 146 9.43 13.97 11.23
C ASN A 146 8.80 12.57 11.13
N ALA A 147 7.53 12.49 10.74
CA ALA A 147 6.84 11.22 10.55
C ALA A 147 7.52 10.33 9.50
N PHE A 148 7.97 10.91 8.39
CA PHE A 148 8.70 10.18 7.35
C PHE A 148 10.01 9.58 7.90
N TYR A 149 10.89 10.40 8.49
CA TYR A 149 12.16 9.91 9.01
C TYR A 149 11.98 8.92 10.17
N GLN A 150 11.02 9.16 11.05
CA GLN A 150 10.68 8.23 12.14
C GLN A 150 10.23 6.87 11.59
N SER A 151 9.48 6.85 10.49
CA SER A 151 9.03 5.60 9.85
C SER A 151 10.17 4.76 9.24
N LEU A 152 11.37 5.33 9.09
CA LEU A 152 12.56 4.61 8.63
C LEU A 152 13.30 3.88 9.77
N PHE A 153 12.94 4.15 11.03
CA PHE A 153 13.46 3.42 12.17
C PHE A 153 12.63 2.15 12.41
N PRO A 154 13.27 0.97 12.58
CA PRO A 154 12.53 -0.24 12.83
C PRO A 154 11.89 -0.21 14.23
N CYS A 155 10.58 -0.38 14.30
CA CYS A 155 9.83 -0.52 15.56
C CYS A 155 9.75 -1.97 16.05
N TRP A 156 10.19 -2.93 15.22
CA TRP A 156 10.25 -4.35 15.56
C TRP A 156 11.55 -4.97 15.02
N ARG A 157 12.01 -6.03 15.69
CA ARG A 157 12.97 -6.96 15.10
C ARG A 157 12.22 -7.83 14.09
N LEU A 158 12.73 -7.90 12.85
CA LEU A 158 12.18 -8.81 11.84
C LEU A 158 12.32 -10.25 12.34
N ARG A 159 11.26 -11.04 12.21
CA ARG A 159 11.26 -12.47 12.53
C ARG A 159 11.95 -13.29 11.44
N PHE A 160 11.93 -12.80 10.21
CA PHE A 160 12.46 -13.49 9.04
C PHE A 160 13.49 -12.64 8.29
N HIS A 161 14.32 -13.29 7.50
CA HIS A 161 15.32 -12.65 6.65
C HIS A 161 15.24 -13.13 5.20
N ALA A 162 15.65 -12.26 4.27
CA ALA A 162 15.76 -12.62 2.86
C ALA A 162 16.68 -13.85 2.69
N GLY A 163 16.24 -14.81 1.88
CA GLY A 163 16.90 -16.08 1.63
C GLY A 163 16.46 -17.21 2.55
N GLU A 164 15.78 -16.94 3.67
CA GLU A 164 15.25 -18.00 4.54
C GLU A 164 14.03 -18.68 3.90
N ALA A 165 13.81 -19.94 4.30
CA ALA A 165 12.66 -20.71 3.89
C ALA A 165 11.40 -20.28 4.66
N ILE A 166 10.25 -20.28 3.99
CA ILE A 166 8.97 -20.10 4.68
C ILE A 166 8.71 -21.33 5.56
N PRO A 167 8.38 -21.14 6.84
CA PRO A 167 8.00 -22.25 7.71
C PRO A 167 6.74 -22.95 7.23
N HIS A 168 6.69 -24.27 7.44
CA HIS A 168 5.47 -25.08 7.33
C HIS A 168 4.82 -25.14 5.95
N ARG A 169 5.63 -24.97 4.89
CA ARG A 169 5.19 -25.04 3.50
C ARG A 169 6.03 -26.03 2.70
N ILE A 170 5.37 -26.88 1.92
CA ILE A 170 6.01 -27.77 0.94
C ILE A 170 5.35 -27.52 -0.44
N PRO A 171 6.11 -27.32 -1.53
CA PRO A 171 7.57 -27.25 -1.58
C PRO A 171 8.12 -26.00 -0.88
N THR A 172 9.39 -26.08 -0.48
CA THR A 172 10.08 -24.99 0.22
C THR A 172 10.21 -23.77 -0.69
N CYS A 173 9.59 -22.68 -0.27
CA CYS A 173 9.70 -21.37 -0.90
C CYS A 173 10.58 -20.46 -0.03
N HIS A 174 11.17 -19.42 -0.63
CA HIS A 174 12.14 -18.57 0.05
C HIS A 174 11.74 -17.10 0.03
N PHE A 175 12.00 -16.40 1.13
CA PHE A 175 11.83 -14.95 1.21
C PHE A 175 12.79 -14.24 0.25
N VAL A 176 12.27 -13.30 -0.52
CA VAL A 176 13.05 -12.46 -1.45
C VAL A 176 13.34 -11.12 -0.79
N GLN A 177 12.29 -10.40 -0.39
CA GLN A 177 12.42 -9.10 0.24
C GLN A 177 11.18 -8.77 1.07
N LEU A 178 11.36 -7.92 2.07
CA LEU A 178 10.27 -7.36 2.85
C LEU A 178 9.50 -6.36 1.99
N LEU A 179 8.17 -6.51 1.94
CA LEU A 179 7.23 -5.64 1.24
C LEU A 179 6.54 -4.64 2.18
N GLY A 180 6.43 -4.95 3.47
CA GLY A 180 5.66 -4.15 4.42
C GLY A 180 5.86 -4.59 5.86
N ILE A 181 5.83 -3.62 6.78
CA ILE A 181 5.64 -3.86 8.22
C ILE A 181 4.46 -3.03 8.68
N GLY A 182 3.48 -3.69 9.29
CA GLY A 182 2.31 -3.05 9.89
C GLY A 182 2.10 -3.48 11.34
N GLY A 183 1.08 -2.91 11.99
CA GLY A 183 0.75 -3.24 13.38
C GLY A 183 0.38 -4.70 13.66
N PHE A 184 0.22 -5.53 12.61
CA PHE A 184 -0.13 -6.95 12.71
C PHE A 184 0.98 -7.88 12.22
N GLY A 185 2.08 -7.35 11.70
CA GLY A 185 3.25 -8.14 11.34
C GLY A 185 3.89 -7.77 10.02
N GLU A 186 4.55 -8.76 9.42
CA GLU A 186 5.45 -8.59 8.29
C GLU A 186 4.82 -9.14 7.02
N VAL A 187 5.03 -8.46 5.90
CA VAL A 187 4.64 -8.92 4.57
C VAL A 187 5.91 -9.09 3.74
N TRP A 188 6.10 -10.29 3.18
CA TRP A 188 7.29 -10.66 2.43
C TRP A 188 6.94 -11.06 1.00
N GLU A 189 7.77 -10.63 0.06
CA GLU A 189 7.83 -11.23 -1.27
C GLU A 189 8.50 -12.58 -1.17
N VAL A 190 7.94 -13.56 -1.84
CA VAL A 190 8.36 -14.95 -1.76
C VAL A 190 8.46 -15.54 -3.17
N ARG A 191 9.54 -16.27 -3.39
CA ARG A 191 9.79 -17.00 -4.62
C ARG A 191 9.47 -18.48 -4.46
N HIS A 192 8.70 -19.00 -5.40
CA HIS A 192 8.49 -20.43 -5.57
C HIS A 192 9.68 -21.07 -6.31
N PRO A 193 10.16 -22.28 -5.92
CA PRO A 193 11.32 -22.89 -6.57
C PRO A 193 11.08 -23.28 -8.03
N TYR A 194 9.83 -23.56 -8.41
CA TYR A 194 9.47 -24.09 -9.73
C TYR A 194 8.58 -23.17 -10.56
N LEU A 195 7.96 -22.16 -9.94
CA LEU A 195 7.02 -21.27 -10.63
C LEU A 195 7.68 -19.91 -10.81
N PRO A 196 7.48 -19.26 -11.98
CA PRO A 196 8.08 -17.95 -12.24
C PRO A 196 7.45 -16.86 -11.38
N ASP A 197 6.17 -17.00 -11.05
CA ASP A 197 5.43 -15.99 -10.33
C ASP A 197 5.78 -16.02 -8.83
N HIS A 198 6.16 -14.84 -8.33
CA HIS A 198 6.33 -14.59 -6.91
C HIS A 198 4.97 -14.30 -6.26
N PHE A 199 4.90 -14.48 -4.95
CA PHE A 199 3.70 -14.21 -4.14
C PHE A 199 4.06 -13.41 -2.89
N ALA A 200 3.05 -12.77 -2.28
CA ALA A 200 3.21 -12.03 -1.04
C ALA A 200 2.75 -12.87 0.14
N VAL A 201 3.49 -12.93 1.24
CA VAL A 201 3.11 -13.68 2.45
C VAL A 201 3.08 -12.75 3.65
N LYS A 202 1.90 -12.68 4.28
CA LYS A 202 1.63 -11.88 5.48
C LYS A 202 1.69 -12.77 6.71
N PHE A 203 2.52 -12.39 7.69
CA PHE A 203 2.70 -13.07 8.97
C PHE A 203 2.16 -12.24 10.12
N CYS A 204 1.83 -12.92 11.23
CA CYS A 204 1.58 -12.27 12.52
C CYS A 204 2.82 -12.30 13.43
N GLN A 205 2.94 -11.31 14.31
CA GLN A 205 4.09 -11.15 15.20
C GLN A 205 3.87 -11.65 16.63
N ASP A 206 2.62 -11.73 17.08
CA ASP A 206 2.24 -12.08 18.44
C ASP A 206 0.82 -12.65 18.50
N GLU A 207 0.37 -13.01 19.70
CA GLU A 207 -0.92 -13.65 19.92
C GLU A 207 -2.11 -12.74 19.50
N LEU A 208 -2.04 -11.44 19.78
CA LEU A 208 -3.11 -10.50 19.38
C LEU A 208 -3.22 -10.42 17.86
N SER A 209 -2.10 -10.25 17.17
CA SER A 209 -2.05 -10.21 15.72
C SER A 209 -2.40 -11.56 15.08
N ALA A 210 -2.12 -12.68 15.74
CA ALA A 210 -2.57 -14.00 15.31
C ALA A 210 -4.10 -14.12 15.33
N LYS A 211 -4.78 -13.62 16.37
CA LYS A 211 -6.26 -13.58 16.41
C LYS A 211 -6.82 -12.75 15.27
N VAL A 212 -6.23 -11.58 15.01
CA VAL A 212 -6.62 -10.69 13.90
C VAL A 212 -6.44 -11.38 12.55
N LEU A 213 -5.28 -12.02 12.33
CA LEU A 213 -4.97 -12.73 11.09
C LEU A 213 -5.92 -13.90 10.84
N LYS A 214 -6.25 -14.69 11.87
CA LYS A 214 -7.21 -15.82 11.77
C LYS A 214 -8.62 -15.34 11.39
N ARG A 215 -9.10 -14.23 11.98
CA ARG A 215 -10.40 -13.63 11.62
C ARG A 215 -10.40 -13.08 10.19
N GLU A 216 -9.31 -12.42 9.79
CA GLU A 216 -9.13 -11.96 8.42
C GLU A 216 -9.15 -13.14 7.43
N ALA A 217 -8.47 -14.22 7.75
CA ALA A 217 -8.45 -15.44 6.95
C ALA A 217 -9.86 -16.01 6.74
N GLN A 218 -10.68 -16.11 7.81
CA GLN A 218 -12.06 -16.60 7.70
C GLN A 218 -12.90 -15.78 6.72
N ALA A 219 -12.79 -14.45 6.79
CA ALA A 219 -13.52 -13.57 5.88
C ALA A 219 -13.01 -13.67 4.44
N LEU A 220 -11.69 -13.76 4.24
CA LEU A 220 -11.08 -13.94 2.92
C LEU A 220 -11.45 -15.28 2.28
N ILE A 221 -11.53 -16.36 3.08
CA ILE A 221 -12.02 -17.66 2.61
C ILE A 221 -13.48 -17.53 2.15
N ALA A 222 -14.35 -16.95 2.98
CA ALA A 222 -15.75 -16.74 2.63
C ALA A 222 -15.92 -15.89 1.36
N LEU A 223 -15.09 -14.84 1.22
CA LEU A 223 -15.04 -14.01 0.02
C LEU A 223 -14.59 -14.79 -1.20
N SER A 224 -13.51 -15.57 -1.08
CA SER A 224 -12.94 -16.36 -2.18
C SER A 224 -13.90 -17.43 -2.70
N CYS A 225 -14.71 -18.02 -1.81
CA CYS A 225 -15.78 -18.95 -2.19
C CYS A 225 -16.91 -18.28 -2.99
N LYS A 226 -17.26 -17.02 -2.65
CA LYS A 226 -18.37 -16.29 -3.29
C LYS A 226 -17.93 -15.54 -4.55
N LEU A 227 -16.68 -15.10 -4.59
CA LEU A 227 -16.09 -14.27 -5.64
C LEU A 227 -14.73 -14.85 -6.06
N PRO A 228 -14.71 -16.02 -6.71
CA PRO A 228 -13.47 -16.60 -7.19
C PRO A 228 -12.83 -15.66 -8.22
N GLN A 229 -11.57 -15.26 -7.99
CA GLN A 229 -10.74 -14.52 -8.95
C GLN A 229 -11.31 -13.16 -9.40
N HIS A 230 -11.78 -12.33 -8.47
CA HIS A 230 -12.20 -10.97 -8.82
C HIS A 230 -11.01 -10.10 -9.27
N PRO A 231 -11.05 -9.44 -10.46
CA PRO A 231 -9.89 -8.77 -11.04
C PRO A 231 -9.36 -7.57 -10.25
N ASN A 232 -10.18 -7.01 -9.36
CA ASN A 232 -9.85 -5.83 -8.54
C ASN A 232 -9.77 -6.12 -7.04
N ILE A 233 -9.62 -7.39 -6.64
CA ILE A 233 -9.35 -7.80 -5.25
C ILE A 233 -8.08 -8.64 -5.27
N ALA A 234 -7.16 -8.39 -4.34
CA ALA A 234 -5.94 -9.19 -4.18
C ALA A 234 -6.32 -10.61 -3.76
N GLN A 235 -5.97 -11.58 -4.59
CA GLN A 235 -6.36 -12.98 -4.40
C GLN A 235 -5.59 -13.63 -3.25
N LEU A 236 -6.33 -14.27 -2.33
CA LEU A 236 -5.77 -15.24 -1.38
C LEU A 236 -5.45 -16.54 -2.13
N LEU A 237 -4.19 -16.96 -2.08
CA LEU A 237 -3.68 -18.15 -2.77
C LEU A 237 -3.62 -19.37 -1.85
N GLU A 238 -3.10 -19.17 -0.63
CA GLU A 238 -2.80 -20.23 0.32
C GLU A 238 -2.80 -19.64 1.74
N LEU A 239 -2.95 -20.49 2.76
CA LEU A 239 -2.90 -20.09 4.16
C LEU A 239 -2.32 -21.23 5.02
N GLN A 240 -1.72 -20.86 6.14
CA GLN A 240 -1.28 -21.79 7.18
C GLN A 240 -1.73 -21.25 8.55
N LEU A 241 -2.71 -21.92 9.14
CA LEU A 241 -3.31 -21.55 10.43
C LEU A 241 -3.19 -22.66 11.50
N ASP A 242 -2.60 -23.81 11.15
CA ASP A 242 -2.54 -24.98 12.02
C ASP A 242 -1.42 -24.85 13.07
N GLN A 243 -0.30 -24.22 12.69
CA GLN A 243 0.87 -24.06 13.56
C GLN A 243 1.61 -22.75 13.31
N GLU A 244 2.19 -22.20 14.39
CA GLU A 244 2.96 -20.96 14.31
C GLU A 244 4.31 -21.14 13.60
N PRO A 245 4.77 -20.16 12.79
CA PRO A 245 4.09 -18.88 12.52
C PRO A 245 2.91 -19.04 11.55
N TYR A 246 1.79 -18.40 11.89
CA TYR A 246 0.63 -18.33 11.00
C TYR A 246 0.87 -17.35 9.87
N TRP A 247 0.38 -17.68 8.67
CA TRP A 247 0.53 -16.82 7.51
C TRP A 247 -0.57 -16.97 6.46
N LEU A 248 -0.75 -15.90 5.68
CA LEU A 248 -1.65 -15.83 4.53
C LEU A 248 -0.83 -15.46 3.29
N ALA A 249 -0.93 -16.25 2.22
CA ALA A 249 -0.27 -16.01 0.95
C ALA A 249 -1.25 -15.40 -0.06
N PHE A 250 -0.80 -14.34 -0.74
CA PHE A 250 -1.57 -13.57 -1.70
C PHE A 250 -0.83 -13.46 -3.02
N GLU A 251 -1.56 -13.17 -4.10
CA GLU A 251 -0.92 -12.72 -5.34
C GLU A 251 -0.02 -11.51 -5.09
N LEU A 252 1.10 -11.44 -5.80
CA LEU A 252 2.00 -10.29 -5.72
C LEU A 252 1.59 -9.21 -6.73
N VAL A 253 1.31 -8.00 -6.24
CA VAL A 253 0.93 -6.84 -7.07
C VAL A 253 2.07 -5.81 -7.06
N THR A 254 2.74 -5.61 -8.20
CA THR A 254 4.08 -4.97 -8.27
C THR A 254 4.11 -3.51 -8.73
N GLY A 255 2.97 -2.85 -8.93
CA GLY A 255 2.91 -1.43 -9.32
C GLY A 255 2.91 -0.43 -8.16
N GLY A 256 3.00 -0.93 -6.91
CA GLY A 256 2.96 -0.11 -5.69
C GLY A 256 1.54 0.11 -5.19
N THR A 257 1.33 1.18 -4.44
CA THR A 257 0.02 1.52 -3.85
C THR A 257 -0.57 2.79 -4.47
N LEU A 258 -1.87 2.97 -4.34
CA LEU A 258 -2.52 4.25 -4.67
C LEU A 258 -1.93 5.38 -3.83
N GLU A 259 -1.55 5.13 -2.56
CA GLU A 259 -0.87 6.12 -1.74
C GLU A 259 0.39 6.66 -2.40
N ALA A 260 1.25 5.76 -2.88
CA ALA A 260 2.48 6.10 -3.59
C ALA A 260 2.21 6.90 -4.87
N LEU A 261 1.10 6.60 -5.57
CA LEU A 261 0.67 7.39 -6.72
C LEU A 261 0.18 8.78 -6.30
N LEU A 262 -0.68 8.91 -5.28
CA LEU A 262 -1.25 10.20 -4.87
C LEU A 262 -0.20 11.15 -4.29
N ARG A 263 0.88 10.62 -3.70
CA ARG A 263 2.06 11.40 -3.32
C ARG A 263 2.70 12.16 -4.47
N THR A 264 2.49 11.72 -5.72
CA THR A 264 3.04 12.39 -6.91
C THR A 264 2.19 13.57 -7.39
N GLY A 265 1.07 13.85 -6.73
CA GLY A 265 0.14 14.94 -7.05
C GLY A 265 -1.24 14.46 -7.51
N PRO A 266 -2.18 15.41 -7.72
CA PRO A 266 -3.56 15.10 -8.06
C PRO A 266 -3.70 14.35 -9.38
N LEU A 267 -4.78 13.58 -9.48
CA LEU A 267 -5.21 12.92 -10.70
C LEU A 267 -6.28 13.77 -11.38
N SER A 268 -6.31 13.78 -12.71
CA SER A 268 -7.45 14.36 -13.42
C SER A 268 -8.72 13.60 -13.07
N TRP A 269 -9.87 14.26 -13.11
CA TRP A 269 -11.13 13.59 -12.78
C TRP A 269 -11.40 12.35 -13.65
N ALA A 270 -10.94 12.34 -14.90
CA ALA A 270 -11.05 11.19 -15.79
C ALA A 270 -10.18 10.00 -15.32
N GLU A 271 -8.95 10.27 -14.90
CA GLU A 271 -8.06 9.26 -14.32
C GLU A 271 -8.59 8.76 -12.97
N SER A 272 -9.08 9.67 -12.12
CA SER A 272 -9.71 9.32 -10.84
C SER A 272 -10.89 8.38 -11.06
N LEU A 273 -11.81 8.67 -11.99
CA LEU A 273 -12.94 7.79 -12.28
C LEU A 273 -12.51 6.45 -12.90
N LYS A 274 -11.45 6.43 -13.71
CA LYS A 274 -10.89 5.21 -14.30
C LYS A 274 -10.35 4.26 -13.21
N MET A 275 -9.74 4.80 -12.15
CA MET A 275 -9.31 4.01 -10.98
C MET A 275 -10.45 3.72 -10.01
N PHE A 276 -11.35 4.67 -9.80
CA PHE A 276 -12.41 4.57 -8.81
C PHE A 276 -13.49 3.56 -9.19
N ARG A 277 -13.89 3.50 -10.47
CA ARG A 277 -14.94 2.57 -10.91
C ARG A 277 -14.62 1.10 -10.60
N PRO A 278 -13.43 0.55 -10.93
CA PRO A 278 -13.09 -0.82 -10.56
C PRO A 278 -13.12 -1.09 -9.04
N LEU A 279 -12.76 -0.10 -8.21
CA LEU A 279 -12.87 -0.21 -6.75
C LEU A 279 -14.33 -0.32 -6.29
N VAL A 280 -15.21 0.50 -6.86
CA VAL A 280 -16.64 0.46 -6.56
C VAL A 280 -17.29 -0.85 -7.02
N VAL A 281 -16.87 -1.39 -8.18
CA VAL A 281 -17.32 -2.72 -8.66
C VAL A 281 -16.89 -3.81 -7.68
N ALA A 282 -15.61 -3.83 -7.28
CA ALA A 282 -15.11 -4.78 -6.29
C ALA A 282 -15.86 -4.70 -4.96
N MET A 283 -16.04 -3.48 -4.42
CA MET A 283 -16.76 -3.30 -3.16
C MET A 283 -18.25 -3.62 -3.26
N THR A 284 -18.85 -3.47 -4.44
CA THR A 284 -20.23 -3.93 -4.66
C THR A 284 -20.31 -5.44 -4.47
N ALA A 285 -19.40 -6.19 -5.10
CA ALA A 285 -19.33 -7.64 -4.97
C ALA A 285 -19.03 -8.06 -3.51
N VAL A 286 -18.09 -7.40 -2.84
CA VAL A 286 -17.77 -7.64 -1.41
C VAL A 286 -19.00 -7.46 -0.52
N HIS A 287 -19.76 -6.37 -0.70
CA HIS A 287 -20.98 -6.13 0.06
C HIS A 287 -22.09 -7.14 -0.25
N GLU A 288 -22.21 -7.61 -1.49
CA GLU A 288 -23.15 -8.66 -1.89
C GLU A 288 -22.77 -10.03 -1.30
N ALA A 289 -21.47 -10.26 -1.10
CA ALA A 289 -20.96 -11.40 -0.34
C ALA A 289 -21.23 -11.29 1.18
N GLY A 290 -21.82 -10.19 1.66
CA GLY A 290 -22.14 -9.96 3.08
C GLY A 290 -20.94 -9.54 3.92
N ILE A 291 -19.88 -9.04 3.27
CA ILE A 291 -18.63 -8.66 3.92
C ILE A 291 -18.49 -7.14 3.89
N VAL A 292 -17.94 -6.55 4.95
CA VAL A 292 -17.61 -5.12 5.07
C VAL A 292 -16.11 -5.02 5.30
N HIS A 293 -15.39 -4.18 4.55
CA HIS A 293 -13.94 -4.11 4.55
C HIS A 293 -13.36 -3.35 5.74
N ARG A 294 -13.89 -2.16 6.06
CA ARG A 294 -13.54 -1.29 7.22
C ARG A 294 -12.09 -0.79 7.32
N ASP A 295 -11.31 -0.89 6.25
CA ASP A 295 -9.93 -0.36 6.20
C ASP A 295 -9.54 0.01 4.77
N LEU A 296 -10.50 0.56 4.02
CA LEU A 296 -10.24 1.11 2.70
C LEU A 296 -9.45 2.40 2.84
N LYS A 297 -8.25 2.43 2.26
CA LYS A 297 -7.34 3.59 2.25
C LYS A 297 -6.34 3.44 1.11
N PRO A 298 -5.66 4.52 0.67
CA PRO A 298 -4.73 4.47 -0.46
C PRO A 298 -3.61 3.42 -0.30
N ALA A 299 -3.17 3.17 0.93
CA ALA A 299 -2.14 2.16 1.21
C ALA A 299 -2.63 0.71 1.00
N ASN A 300 -3.95 0.48 1.10
CA ASN A 300 -4.59 -0.83 0.91
C ASN A 300 -5.14 -1.02 -0.51
N ILE A 301 -4.93 -0.04 -1.40
CA ILE A 301 -5.21 -0.17 -2.82
C ILE A 301 -3.89 -0.41 -3.55
N LEU A 302 -3.62 -1.65 -3.93
CA LEU A 302 -2.46 -2.02 -4.73
C LEU A 302 -2.70 -1.68 -6.20
N LEU A 303 -1.65 -1.32 -6.93
CA LEU A 303 -1.70 -1.02 -8.35
C LEU A 303 -0.91 -2.07 -9.12
N THR A 304 -1.45 -2.58 -10.22
CA THR A 304 -0.65 -3.36 -11.18
C THR A 304 0.34 -2.44 -11.90
N VAL A 305 1.27 -3.02 -12.66
CA VAL A 305 2.20 -2.26 -13.52
C VAL A 305 1.48 -1.36 -14.54
N ASN A 306 0.22 -1.68 -14.86
CA ASN A 306 -0.64 -0.92 -15.76
C ASN A 306 -1.59 0.05 -15.00
N ASN A 307 -1.31 0.32 -13.72
CA ASN A 307 -2.13 1.15 -12.83
C ASN A 307 -3.60 0.68 -12.71
N VAL A 308 -3.84 -0.63 -12.80
CA VAL A 308 -5.14 -1.22 -12.50
C VAL A 308 -5.22 -1.44 -10.98
N PRO A 309 -6.25 -0.94 -10.29
CA PRO A 309 -6.31 -1.05 -8.83
C PRO A 309 -6.83 -2.42 -8.36
N LYS A 310 -6.28 -2.89 -7.25
CA LYS A 310 -6.69 -4.09 -6.51
C LYS A 310 -6.81 -3.77 -5.02
N ILE A 311 -7.93 -4.14 -4.42
CA ILE A 311 -8.20 -3.98 -2.99
C ILE A 311 -7.47 -5.08 -2.21
N ALA A 312 -6.75 -4.73 -1.16
CA ALA A 312 -6.02 -5.64 -0.28
C ALA A 312 -6.24 -5.29 1.21
N ASP A 313 -5.77 -6.16 2.11
CA ASP A 313 -5.77 -5.97 3.59
C ASP A 313 -7.15 -5.66 4.18
N PHE A 314 -7.99 -6.69 4.29
CA PHE A 314 -9.33 -6.55 4.86
C PHE A 314 -9.23 -6.29 6.38
N GLY A 315 -9.72 -5.14 6.82
CA GLY A 315 -9.71 -4.71 8.23
C GLY A 315 -10.62 -5.49 9.16
N ILE A 316 -11.21 -6.60 8.69
CA ILE A 316 -12.24 -7.38 9.36
C ILE A 316 -11.76 -7.93 10.71
N GLY A 317 -10.49 -8.35 10.78
CA GLY A 317 -9.90 -8.83 12.04
C GLY A 317 -9.71 -7.74 13.10
N LYS A 318 -9.68 -6.45 12.71
CA LYS A 318 -9.33 -5.32 13.59
C LYS A 318 -10.48 -4.85 14.48
N VAL A 319 -11.74 -5.16 14.11
CA VAL A 319 -12.95 -4.67 14.81
C VAL A 319 -13.82 -5.78 15.39
N LEU A 320 -13.66 -7.03 14.95
CA LEU A 320 -14.43 -8.18 15.47
C LEU A 320 -13.80 -8.79 16.74
N ALA A 321 -13.22 -7.98 17.63
CA ALA A 321 -12.73 -8.52 18.90
C ALA A 321 -13.89 -8.90 19.83
N ASP A 322 -13.73 -10.00 20.57
CA ASP A 322 -14.82 -10.67 21.30
C ASP A 322 -15.33 -9.82 22.48
N ASN A 323 -14.58 -8.77 22.85
CA ASN A 323 -14.96 -7.78 23.85
C ASN A 323 -14.37 -6.39 23.53
N GLU A 324 -14.96 -5.34 24.14
CA GLU A 324 -14.53 -3.95 23.98
C GLU A 324 -13.07 -3.70 24.39
N THR A 325 -12.52 -4.51 25.28
CA THR A 325 -11.14 -4.35 25.78
C THR A 325 -10.12 -4.72 24.71
N GLU A 326 -10.30 -5.86 24.03
CA GLU A 326 -9.43 -6.26 22.91
C GLU A 326 -9.56 -5.29 21.72
N GLN A 327 -10.76 -4.78 21.43
CA GLN A 327 -10.97 -3.76 20.40
C GLN A 327 -10.21 -2.48 20.73
N ARG A 328 -10.31 -2.01 21.98
CA ARG A 328 -9.59 -0.81 22.44
C ARG A 328 -8.08 -1.00 22.40
N GLN A 329 -7.58 -2.16 22.81
CA GLN A 329 -6.14 -2.49 22.73
C GLN A 329 -5.64 -2.49 21.29
N THR A 330 -6.37 -3.15 20.38
CA THR A 330 -6.04 -3.20 18.95
C THR A 330 -6.00 -1.80 18.35
N ARG A 331 -7.01 -0.96 18.65
CA ARG A 331 -7.09 0.41 18.16
C ARG A 331 -5.99 1.30 18.73
N THR A 332 -5.77 1.26 20.04
CA THR A 332 -4.71 2.02 20.71
C THR A 332 -3.33 1.64 20.18
N ARG A 333 -3.06 0.35 19.93
CA ARG A 333 -1.81 -0.11 19.33
C ARG A 333 -1.64 0.43 17.90
N PHE A 334 -2.71 0.42 17.13
CA PHE A 334 -2.69 0.94 15.76
C PHE A 334 -2.40 2.45 15.74
N THR A 335 -3.03 3.24 16.62
CA THR A 335 -2.80 4.69 16.70
C THR A 335 -1.45 5.05 17.31
N SER A 336 -1.02 4.36 18.37
CA SER A 336 0.24 4.65 19.07
C SER A 336 1.49 4.35 18.24
N LEU A 337 1.43 3.33 17.38
CA LEU A 337 2.50 2.99 16.44
C LEU A 337 2.42 3.74 15.11
N GLY A 338 1.51 4.72 14.99
CA GLY A 338 1.34 5.51 13.77
C GLY A 338 0.72 4.76 12.58
N TYR A 339 0.27 3.51 12.77
CA TYR A 339 -0.41 2.72 11.73
C TYR A 339 -1.88 3.10 11.55
N GLY A 340 -2.47 3.80 12.53
CA GLY A 340 -3.83 4.32 12.55
C GLY A 340 -4.06 5.47 11.59
N SER A 341 -4.74 5.19 10.48
CA SER A 341 -5.14 6.21 9.52
C SER A 341 -6.48 6.83 9.94
N VAL A 342 -6.43 7.79 10.88
CA VAL A 342 -7.59 8.52 11.46
C VAL A 342 -8.47 9.22 10.40
N GLY A 343 -8.05 9.28 9.13
CA GLY A 343 -8.78 9.94 8.04
C GLY A 343 -9.75 9.10 7.22
N TYR A 344 -9.82 7.77 7.42
CA TYR A 344 -10.63 6.87 6.57
C TYR A 344 -11.71 6.09 7.33
N MET A 345 -11.66 6.10 8.66
CA MET A 345 -12.69 5.50 9.49
C MET A 345 -13.88 6.46 9.59
N SER A 346 -15.09 5.94 9.41
CA SER A 346 -16.31 6.68 9.70
C SER A 346 -16.39 7.02 11.19
N GLU A 347 -17.16 8.04 11.57
CA GLU A 347 -17.37 8.39 12.97
C GLU A 347 -17.96 7.20 13.75
N GLU A 348 -18.86 6.45 13.12
CA GLU A 348 -19.51 5.27 13.67
C GLU A 348 -18.51 4.12 13.87
N GLN A 349 -17.59 3.91 12.93
CA GLN A 349 -16.49 2.97 13.09
C GLN A 349 -15.53 3.39 14.22
N MET A 350 -15.23 4.69 14.33
CA MET A 350 -14.43 5.22 15.43
C MET A 350 -15.16 5.10 16.79
N ALA A 351 -16.49 5.11 16.80
CA ALA A 351 -17.30 4.85 17.99
C ALA A 351 -17.37 3.36 18.35
N GLY A 352 -16.88 2.46 17.49
CA GLY A 352 -16.92 1.00 17.72
C GLY A 352 -18.27 0.38 17.37
N GLU A 353 -19.09 1.05 16.56
CA GLU A 353 -20.38 0.52 16.14
C GLU A 353 -20.25 -0.74 15.26
N THR A 354 -21.38 -1.45 15.10
CA THR A 354 -21.46 -2.66 14.26
C THR A 354 -21.12 -2.37 12.80
N ALA A 355 -20.43 -3.32 12.16
CA ALA A 355 -20.01 -3.24 10.76
C ALA A 355 -21.14 -2.96 9.80
N HIS A 356 -20.91 -1.98 8.91
CA HIS A 356 -21.90 -1.60 7.93
C HIS A 356 -21.26 -1.17 6.60
N PRO A 357 -21.80 -1.57 5.44
CA PRO A 357 -21.28 -1.17 4.13
C PRO A 357 -21.16 0.35 3.93
N ALA A 358 -21.94 1.15 4.69
CA ALA A 358 -21.84 2.61 4.67
C ALA A 358 -20.49 3.14 5.18
N ASP A 359 -19.80 2.39 6.05
CA ASP A 359 -18.42 2.69 6.49
C ASP A 359 -17.46 2.66 5.28
N ASP A 360 -17.62 1.66 4.42
CA ASP A 360 -16.80 1.52 3.21
C ASP A 360 -17.15 2.57 2.15
N THR A 361 -18.43 2.97 2.05
CA THR A 361 -18.80 4.07 1.13
C THR A 361 -18.24 5.41 1.58
N PHE A 362 -18.16 5.66 2.89
CA PHE A 362 -17.47 6.83 3.42
C PHE A 362 -16.01 6.83 2.99
N ALA A 363 -15.30 5.72 3.21
CA ALA A 363 -13.90 5.58 2.81
C ALA A 363 -13.68 5.69 1.30
N LEU A 364 -14.61 5.18 0.46
CA LEU A 364 -14.59 5.39 -0.99
C LEU A 364 -14.74 6.87 -1.37
N GLY A 365 -15.62 7.61 -0.68
CA GLY A 365 -15.75 9.06 -0.86
C GLY A 365 -14.46 9.82 -0.54
N VAL A 366 -13.82 9.46 0.59
CA VAL A 366 -12.50 9.98 0.98
C VAL A 366 -11.48 9.69 -0.11
N LEU A 367 -11.39 8.44 -0.59
CA LEU A 367 -10.47 8.04 -1.66
C LEU A 367 -10.65 8.88 -2.93
N LEU A 368 -11.89 9.08 -3.39
CA LEU A 368 -12.16 9.88 -4.58
C LEU A 368 -11.75 11.35 -4.38
N TRP A 369 -12.03 11.92 -3.21
CA TRP A 369 -11.57 13.27 -2.86
C TRP A 369 -10.04 13.38 -2.92
N GLN A 370 -9.32 12.42 -2.36
CA GLN A 370 -7.86 12.43 -2.34
C GLN A 370 -7.25 12.22 -3.73
N MET A 371 -7.87 11.38 -4.57
CA MET A 371 -7.50 11.26 -5.97
C MET A 371 -7.55 12.61 -6.69
N LEU A 372 -8.61 13.39 -6.45
CA LEU A 372 -8.83 14.69 -7.11
C LEU A 372 -7.98 15.82 -6.53
N SER A 373 -7.79 15.84 -5.21
CA SER A 373 -7.05 16.89 -4.52
C SER A 373 -5.54 16.66 -4.51
N GLY A 374 -5.10 15.41 -4.66
CA GLY A 374 -3.69 15.02 -4.49
C GLY A 374 -3.19 15.10 -3.06
N SER A 375 -4.09 15.30 -2.09
CA SER A 375 -3.76 15.37 -0.66
C SER A 375 -4.12 14.08 0.03
N LEU A 376 -3.20 13.52 0.82
CA LEU A 376 -3.46 12.39 1.71
C LEU A 376 -4.08 12.80 3.05
N GLN A 377 -4.36 14.09 3.24
CA GLN A 377 -5.06 14.57 4.43
C GLN A 377 -6.53 14.15 4.40
N PRO A 378 -7.18 14.01 5.58
CA PRO A 378 -8.62 13.79 5.65
C PRO A 378 -9.39 14.91 4.93
N PRO A 379 -10.60 14.64 4.41
CA PRO A 379 -11.44 15.67 3.87
C PRO A 379 -11.71 16.78 4.92
N PRO A 380 -11.61 18.05 4.54
CA PRO A 380 -11.89 19.16 5.45
C PRO A 380 -13.38 19.27 5.75
N ARG A 381 -13.75 19.85 6.90
CA ARG A 381 -15.14 20.04 7.36
C ARG A 381 -16.07 20.80 6.39
N HIS A 382 -15.52 21.53 5.42
CA HIS A 382 -16.27 22.29 4.43
C HIS A 382 -16.13 21.69 3.03
N LEU A 383 -16.09 20.36 2.94
CA LEU A 383 -15.83 19.61 1.72
C LEU A 383 -16.77 20.00 0.59
N ARG A 384 -18.09 20.06 0.82
CA ARG A 384 -19.07 20.52 -0.19
C ARG A 384 -18.68 21.83 -0.89
N ARG A 385 -18.19 22.82 -0.13
CA ARG A 385 -17.77 24.13 -0.69
C ARG A 385 -16.51 24.01 -1.53
N LEU A 386 -15.56 23.16 -1.13
CA LEU A 386 -14.30 22.96 -1.84
C LEU A 386 -14.50 22.15 -3.12
N VAL A 387 -15.28 21.07 -3.03
CA VAL A 387 -15.66 20.25 -4.18
C VAL A 387 -16.40 21.09 -5.23
N GLY A 388 -17.28 22.01 -4.81
CA GLY A 388 -17.97 22.94 -5.70
C GLY A 388 -17.07 23.93 -6.45
N LYS A 389 -15.83 24.12 -6.00
CA LYS A 389 -14.83 24.94 -6.70
C LYS A 389 -13.95 24.13 -7.66
N LEU A 390 -14.01 22.81 -7.61
CA LEU A 390 -13.25 21.96 -8.52
C LEU A 390 -13.89 21.98 -9.91
N ASN A 391 -13.06 22.02 -10.94
CA ASN A 391 -13.51 21.93 -12.33
C ASN A 391 -13.85 20.47 -12.71
N ILE A 392 -14.89 19.91 -12.08
CA ILE A 392 -15.35 18.53 -12.26
C ILE A 392 -16.88 18.46 -12.45
N PRO A 393 -17.42 17.44 -13.13
CA PRO A 393 -18.87 17.33 -13.36
C PRO A 393 -19.66 17.28 -12.05
N GLN A 394 -20.82 17.95 -12.01
CA GLN A 394 -21.70 18.01 -10.84
C GLN A 394 -22.02 16.63 -10.23
N PRO A 395 -22.32 15.56 -11.00
CA PRO A 395 -22.61 14.27 -10.36
C PRO A 395 -21.39 13.64 -9.67
N VAL A 396 -20.16 14.01 -10.06
CA VAL A 396 -18.93 13.59 -9.35
C VAL A 396 -18.81 14.35 -8.03
N GLN A 397 -19.21 15.63 -8.01
CA GLN A 397 -19.24 16.43 -6.79
C GLN A 397 -20.23 15.84 -5.78
N GLU A 398 -21.45 15.54 -6.23
CA GLU A 398 -22.51 14.95 -5.41
C GLU A 398 -22.13 13.55 -4.90
N LEU A 399 -21.41 12.75 -5.70
CA LEU A 399 -20.90 11.45 -5.27
C LEU A 399 -19.98 11.59 -4.04
N ILE A 400 -19.01 12.51 -4.08
CA ILE A 400 -18.08 12.72 -2.97
C ILE A 400 -18.84 13.19 -1.72
N VAL A 401 -19.70 14.18 -1.90
CA VAL A 401 -20.43 14.82 -0.80
C VAL A 401 -21.39 13.84 -0.13
N SER A 402 -22.15 13.06 -0.91
CA SER A 402 -23.07 12.04 -0.36
C SER A 402 -22.35 10.94 0.43
N CYS A 403 -21.07 10.68 0.16
CA CYS A 403 -20.29 9.71 0.91
C CYS A 403 -19.71 10.25 2.21
N VAL A 404 -19.29 11.52 2.23
CA VAL A 404 -18.43 12.07 3.31
C VAL A 404 -19.17 13.04 4.24
N ASP A 405 -19.98 13.94 3.69
CA ASP A 405 -20.60 15.03 4.46
C ASP A 405 -21.93 14.63 5.12
N GLU A 406 -22.56 13.53 4.64
CA GLU A 406 -23.87 13.09 5.13
C GLU A 406 -23.74 12.14 6.34
N PRO A 407 -24.74 12.11 7.24
CA PRO A 407 -24.80 11.11 8.31
C PRO A 407 -24.95 9.71 7.72
N ARG A 408 -24.54 8.66 8.46
CA ARG A 408 -24.58 7.27 7.95
C ARG A 408 -25.95 6.83 7.43
N SER A 409 -27.06 7.35 7.95
CA SER A 409 -28.41 7.04 7.46
C SER A 409 -28.70 7.56 6.05
N GLU A 410 -28.01 8.61 5.62
CA GLU A 410 -28.21 9.29 4.34
C GLU A 410 -27.09 8.97 3.33
N ARG A 411 -25.94 8.47 3.82
CA ARG A 411 -24.87 7.94 2.96
C ARG A 411 -25.40 6.81 2.06
N PRO A 412 -24.76 6.55 0.91
CA PRO A 412 -25.00 5.36 0.10
C PRO A 412 -24.88 4.08 0.94
N GLN A 413 -26.00 3.39 1.18
CA GLN A 413 -26.02 2.26 2.11
C GLN A 413 -25.24 1.03 1.62
N LYS A 414 -24.88 0.98 0.33
CA LYS A 414 -24.01 -0.04 -0.30
C LYS A 414 -23.28 0.58 -1.49
N ALA A 415 -22.09 0.07 -1.81
CA ALA A 415 -21.31 0.49 -2.98
C ALA A 415 -22.07 0.40 -4.33
N ARG A 416 -23.07 -0.49 -4.46
CA ARG A 416 -23.91 -0.61 -5.67
C ARG A 416 -24.60 0.70 -6.05
N VAL A 417 -24.93 1.54 -5.07
CA VAL A 417 -25.54 2.86 -5.30
C VAL A 417 -24.55 3.77 -6.03
N LEU A 418 -23.27 3.75 -5.63
CA LEU A 418 -22.21 4.51 -6.30
C LEU A 418 -21.99 4.03 -7.73
N LEU A 419 -22.05 2.70 -7.96
CA LEU A 419 -21.89 2.13 -9.29
C LEU A 419 -22.93 2.65 -10.27
N ALA A 420 -24.21 2.71 -9.85
CA ALA A 420 -25.29 3.24 -10.67
C ALA A 420 -25.04 4.71 -11.08
N VAL A 421 -24.55 5.54 -10.16
CA VAL A 421 -24.16 6.93 -10.46
C VAL A 421 -23.04 6.97 -11.49
N LEU A 422 -21.98 6.16 -11.33
CA LEU A 422 -20.86 6.08 -12.27
C LEU A 422 -21.29 5.61 -13.67
N GLU A 423 -22.27 4.72 -13.76
CA GLU A 423 -22.81 4.23 -15.04
C GLU A 423 -23.62 5.30 -15.77
N SER A 424 -24.44 6.06 -15.05
CA SER A 424 -25.18 7.19 -15.63
C SER A 424 -24.25 8.26 -16.22
N LEU A 425 -23.12 8.54 -15.54
CA LEU A 425 -22.08 9.46 -16.00
C LEU A 425 -21.43 8.99 -17.30
N ALA A 426 -21.15 7.69 -17.42
CA ALA A 426 -20.55 7.11 -18.62
C ALA A 426 -21.50 7.17 -19.83
N GLN A 427 -22.78 6.87 -19.62
CA GLN A 427 -23.80 6.91 -20.68
C GLN A 427 -24.05 8.33 -21.20
N ASN A 428 -24.08 9.33 -20.31
CA ASN A 428 -24.25 10.73 -20.70
C ASN A 428 -23.07 11.26 -21.53
N ARG A 429 -21.84 10.80 -21.24
CA ARG A 429 -20.64 11.08 -22.06
C ARG A 429 -20.74 10.49 -23.45
N GLN A 430 -21.19 9.24 -23.58
CA GLN A 430 -21.36 8.61 -24.89
C GLN A 430 -22.44 9.32 -25.73
N LYS A 431 -23.56 9.73 -25.10
CA LYS A 431 -24.60 10.52 -25.77
C LYS A 431 -24.13 11.90 -26.20
N SER A 432 -23.24 12.56 -25.46
CA SER A 432 -22.68 13.86 -25.86
C SER A 432 -21.67 13.75 -27.02
N VAL A 433 -20.89 12.67 -27.07
CA VAL A 433 -19.93 12.41 -28.16
C VAL A 433 -20.65 12.04 -29.46
N ILE A 434 -21.74 11.27 -29.39
CA ILE A 434 -22.57 10.92 -30.56
C ILE A 434 -23.36 12.14 -31.09
N ARG A 435 -23.56 13.18 -30.26
CA ARG A 435 -24.30 14.40 -30.62
C ARG A 435 -23.48 15.49 -31.30
N GLN A 436 -22.18 15.31 -31.54
CA GLN A 436 -21.45 16.19 -32.45
C GLN A 436 -21.58 15.63 -33.88
N PRO A 437 -22.39 16.23 -34.78
CA PRO A 437 -22.25 15.92 -36.19
C PRO A 437 -20.93 16.54 -36.64
N VAL A 438 -19.98 15.69 -37.05
CA VAL A 438 -18.92 16.14 -37.94
C VAL A 438 -19.64 16.46 -39.25
N THR A 439 -19.91 17.73 -39.50
CA THR A 439 -20.24 18.20 -40.85
C THR A 439 -18.96 18.06 -41.67
N PRO A 440 -18.91 17.19 -42.69
CA PRO A 440 -17.79 17.23 -43.62
C PRO A 440 -17.87 18.55 -44.39
N GLU A 441 -16.80 19.34 -44.35
CA GLU A 441 -16.62 20.44 -45.30
C GLU A 441 -16.66 19.88 -46.72
N PRO A 442 -17.35 20.55 -47.67
CA PRO A 442 -17.39 20.09 -49.05
C PRO A 442 -16.01 20.31 -49.68
N GLN A 443 -15.20 19.26 -49.75
CA GLN A 443 -14.00 19.24 -50.58
C GLN A 443 -14.42 19.13 -52.04
N SER A 444 -13.90 20.05 -52.85
CA SER A 444 -14.07 20.10 -54.30
C SER A 444 -13.60 18.80 -54.95
N VAL A 445 -14.52 18.16 -55.65
CA VAL A 445 -14.26 16.96 -56.46
C VAL A 445 -13.49 17.37 -57.70
N VAL A 446 -12.22 16.96 -57.79
CA VAL A 446 -11.49 16.87 -59.06
C VAL A 446 -11.51 15.40 -59.47
N ALA A 447 -12.15 15.14 -60.61
CA ALA A 447 -12.28 13.82 -61.20
C ALA A 447 -10.92 13.29 -61.71
N GLY A 448 -10.64 12.01 -61.45
CA GLY A 448 -9.47 11.31 -61.98
C GLY A 448 -9.51 9.80 -61.77
N ALA A 449 -10.09 9.09 -62.75
CA ALA A 449 -9.81 7.73 -63.23
C ALA A 449 -9.54 6.55 -62.24
N THR A 450 -10.53 5.64 -62.19
CA THR A 450 -10.48 4.17 -62.25
C THR A 450 -9.15 3.41 -62.02
N PHE A 451 -9.18 2.43 -61.10
CA PHE A 451 -8.71 1.06 -61.38
C PHE A 451 -9.25 0.04 -60.34
N CYS A 452 -10.26 -0.75 -60.72
CA CYS A 452 -10.53 -2.04 -60.09
C CYS A 452 -9.65 -3.09 -60.76
N ASP A 453 -8.95 -3.88 -59.95
CA ASP A 453 -8.71 -5.32 -60.11
C ASP A 453 -7.31 -5.69 -59.61
N LYS A 454 -7.29 -6.45 -58.51
CA LYS A 454 -6.48 -7.66 -58.26
C LYS A 454 -6.33 -7.85 -56.76
N LEU A 455 -6.84 -8.96 -56.26
CA LEU A 455 -6.13 -9.96 -55.44
C LEU A 455 -7.14 -11.06 -55.07
N LYS A 456 -7.25 -12.04 -55.97
CA LYS A 456 -7.60 -13.43 -55.66
C LYS A 456 -6.29 -14.20 -55.45
N ASP A 457 -6.42 -15.35 -54.79
CA ASP A 457 -5.40 -16.23 -54.19
C ASP A 457 -4.83 -15.68 -52.87
N GLY A 458 -4.81 -16.43 -51.77
CA GLY A 458 -5.01 -17.87 -51.56
C GLY A 458 -4.11 -18.29 -50.39
N SER A 459 -4.60 -19.23 -49.57
CA SER A 459 -3.86 -20.05 -48.59
C SER A 459 -3.03 -19.35 -47.50
N ASP A 460 -3.55 -19.33 -46.27
CA ASP A 460 -3.04 -20.14 -45.14
C ASP A 460 -3.64 -19.66 -43.81
N VAL A 461 -4.53 -20.48 -43.25
CA VAL A 461 -5.06 -20.31 -41.89
C VAL A 461 -4.62 -21.54 -41.09
N PRO A 462 -3.75 -21.42 -40.07
CA PRO A 462 -3.54 -22.50 -39.14
C PRO A 462 -4.71 -22.52 -38.13
N GLU A 463 -5.48 -23.58 -38.23
CA GLU A 463 -6.49 -24.04 -37.29
C GLU A 463 -5.83 -24.30 -35.92
N MET A 464 -6.12 -23.47 -34.91
CA MET A 464 -5.65 -23.71 -33.54
C MET A 464 -6.71 -24.57 -32.83
N VAL A 465 -6.44 -25.88 -32.76
CA VAL A 465 -7.25 -26.86 -32.07
C VAL A 465 -7.13 -26.66 -30.56
N LEU A 466 -8.25 -26.31 -29.92
CA LEU A 466 -8.45 -26.39 -28.47
C LEU A 466 -8.38 -27.86 -28.01
N ILE A 467 -7.35 -28.22 -27.26
CA ILE A 467 -7.32 -29.50 -26.55
C ILE A 467 -8.21 -29.36 -25.30
N SER A 468 -9.33 -30.07 -25.35
CA SER A 468 -10.30 -30.24 -24.28
C SER A 468 -9.70 -31.01 -23.08
N ALA A 469 -10.11 -30.58 -21.88
CA ALA A 469 -9.76 -31.16 -20.60
C ALA A 469 -10.11 -32.66 -20.51
N GLY A 470 -9.08 -33.49 -20.35
CA GLY A 470 -9.21 -34.91 -20.04
C GLY A 470 -9.20 -35.16 -18.53
N LYS A 471 -10.30 -35.75 -18.05
CA LYS A 471 -10.48 -36.40 -16.74
C LYS A 471 -9.22 -37.16 -16.29
N PHE A 472 -8.79 -36.96 -15.05
CA PHE A 472 -8.16 -38.02 -14.27
C PHE A 472 -8.93 -38.21 -12.96
N MET A 473 -9.69 -39.30 -12.93
CA MET A 473 -10.25 -39.95 -11.74
C MET A 473 -9.22 -40.96 -11.21
N MET A 474 -9.13 -41.04 -9.88
CA MET A 474 -8.88 -42.19 -8.99
C MET A 474 -7.99 -43.38 -9.41
N GLY A 475 -7.20 -43.83 -8.43
CA GLY A 475 -6.63 -45.18 -8.28
C GLY A 475 -5.10 -45.16 -8.42
N SER A 476 -4.29 -45.56 -7.43
CA SER A 476 -4.46 -46.57 -6.37
C SER A 476 -3.67 -46.22 -5.12
#